data_AF-A0A4S2N0V6-F1
#
_entry.id   AF-A0A4S2N0V6-F1
#
_cell.length_a   1.000
_cell.length_b   1.000
_cell.length_c   1.000
_cell.angle_alpha   90.00
_cell.angle_beta   90.00
_cell.angle_gamma   90.00
#
_symmetry.space_group_name_H-M   'P 1'
#
loop_
_entity.id
_entity.type
_entity.pdbx_description
1 polymer ?
#
loop_
_entity_poly.entity_id
_entity_poly.type
_entity_poly.pdbx_seq_one_letter_code
_entity_poly.pdbx_strand_id
1 'polypeptide(L)'
;MHDQGDVSQLLRQVPLIVSPTVHIPSAVTLPYSYQPLPLALPSSSTGPPRSSSTQESSGYITSPSGQTTTTPEAISQTCHSLLQHLQSQKAEAEKIMVEWDRSITERELAEKRRIAPGYLDTGIILLEPTRKQEESGDDARPVSLREARSPGEELDKVFGS
;
A
#
# COMPACT_ATOMS: atom_id res chain seq x y z
N MET A 1 -85.53 -21.35 12.63
CA MET A 1 -84.37 -21.00 13.46
C MET A 1 -83.57 -22.28 13.60
N HIS A 2 -82.73 -22.59 12.61
CA HIS A 2 -81.99 -23.86 12.62
C HIS A 2 -80.72 -23.70 13.45
N ASP A 3 -80.51 -24.67 14.33
CA ASP A 3 -79.41 -24.82 15.27
C ASP A 3 -78.03 -24.55 14.66
N GLN A 4 -77.50 -23.36 14.98
CA GLN A 4 -76.10 -23.02 14.77
C GLN A 4 -75.23 -23.45 15.98
N GLY A 5 -75.81 -24.12 16.98
CA GLY A 5 -75.14 -24.52 18.22
C GLY A 5 -74.40 -25.87 18.13
N ASP A 6 -75.01 -26.86 17.46
CA ASP A 6 -74.53 -28.25 17.48
C ASP A 6 -73.28 -28.49 16.62
N VAL A 7 -73.08 -27.67 15.59
CA VAL A 7 -71.92 -27.75 14.68
C VAL A 7 -70.59 -27.46 15.40
N SER A 8 -70.64 -26.67 16.48
CA SER A 8 -69.46 -26.17 17.18
C SER A 8 -68.82 -27.17 18.14
N GLN A 9 -69.59 -28.15 18.66
CA GLN A 9 -69.05 -29.14 19.60
C GLN A 9 -68.26 -30.24 18.89
N LEU A 10 -68.75 -30.71 17.74
CA LEU A 10 -68.08 -31.70 16.89
C LEU A 10 -66.77 -31.16 16.30
N LEU A 11 -66.75 -29.90 15.84
CA LEU A 11 -65.54 -29.24 15.32
C LEU A 11 -64.47 -29.01 16.37
N ARG A 12 -64.84 -28.98 17.66
CA ARG A 12 -63.90 -28.84 18.78
C ARG A 12 -63.13 -30.13 19.09
N GLN A 13 -63.65 -31.28 18.66
CA GLN A 13 -63.05 -32.59 18.86
C GLN A 13 -62.02 -32.94 17.79
N VAL A 14 -62.01 -32.22 16.67
CA VAL A 14 -61.05 -32.42 15.58
C VAL A 14 -59.91 -31.42 15.75
N PRO A 15 -58.66 -31.87 15.95
CA PRO A 15 -57.52 -30.96 15.97
C PRO A 15 -57.43 -30.25 14.61
N LEU A 16 -57.49 -28.91 14.61
CA LEU A 16 -57.44 -28.06 13.41
C LEU A 16 -56.07 -28.09 12.70
N ILE A 17 -55.18 -29.00 13.07
CA ILE A 17 -53.82 -29.16 12.55
C ILE A 17 -53.81 -30.40 11.66
N VAL A 18 -54.23 -30.22 10.41
CA VAL A 18 -54.36 -31.31 9.42
C VAL A 18 -53.02 -31.65 8.75
N SER A 19 -51.91 -31.61 9.49
CA SER A 19 -50.63 -32.09 8.96
C SER A 19 -49.82 -32.81 10.03
N PRO A 20 -49.60 -34.14 9.90
CA PRO A 20 -48.77 -34.92 10.82
C PRO A 20 -47.28 -34.56 10.75
N THR A 21 -46.88 -33.67 9.83
CA THR A 21 -45.48 -33.23 9.68
C THR A 21 -45.24 -31.81 10.19
N VAL A 22 -46.29 -31.05 10.51
CA VAL A 22 -46.14 -29.67 11.00
C VAL A 22 -45.95 -29.69 12.51
N HIS A 23 -44.69 -29.65 12.93
CA HIS A 23 -44.30 -29.40 14.31
C HIS A 23 -44.26 -27.90 14.54
N ILE A 24 -45.23 -27.38 15.30
CA ILE A 24 -45.18 -25.98 15.73
C ILE A 24 -44.14 -25.90 16.85
N PRO A 25 -43.12 -25.02 16.74
CA PRO A 25 -42.15 -24.86 17.81
C PRO A 25 -42.88 -24.39 19.08
N SER A 26 -42.79 -25.18 20.14
CA SER A 26 -43.27 -24.79 21.46
C SER A 26 -42.47 -23.58 21.95
N ALA A 27 -43.15 -22.63 22.59
CA ALA A 27 -42.49 -21.46 23.17
C ALA A 27 -41.41 -21.93 24.18
N VAL A 28 -40.19 -21.43 24.02
CA VAL A 28 -39.09 -21.72 24.95
C VAL A 28 -39.36 -21.01 26.26
N THR A 29 -39.61 -21.77 27.31
CA THR A 29 -39.67 -21.23 28.66
C THR A 29 -38.24 -21.06 29.17
N LEU A 30 -37.90 -19.82 29.51
CA LEU A 30 -36.57 -19.52 30.04
C LEU A 30 -36.44 -20.14 31.45
N PRO A 31 -35.27 -20.70 31.80
CA PRO A 31 -35.04 -21.25 33.13
C PRO A 31 -35.17 -20.16 34.20
N TYR A 32 -35.46 -20.55 35.44
CA TYR A 32 -35.67 -19.61 36.55
C TYR A 32 -34.44 -18.72 36.84
N SER A 33 -33.25 -19.15 36.42
CA SER A 33 -31.99 -18.40 36.51
C SER A 33 -31.74 -17.48 35.32
N TYR A 34 -32.71 -17.30 34.42
CA TYR A 34 -32.54 -16.43 33.27
C TYR A 34 -32.44 -14.97 33.72
N GLN A 35 -31.28 -14.37 33.50
CA GLN A 35 -31.06 -12.94 33.71
C GLN A 35 -31.12 -12.24 32.35
N PRO A 36 -32.13 -11.39 32.08
CA PRO A 36 -32.20 -10.66 30.82
C PRO A 36 -31.01 -9.70 30.74
N LEU A 37 -30.20 -9.84 29.70
CA LEU A 37 -29.15 -8.88 29.40
C LEU A 37 -29.81 -7.56 29.00
N PRO A 38 -29.35 -6.40 29.50
CA PRO A 38 -29.84 -5.12 29.02
C PRO A 38 -29.58 -5.01 27.51
N LEU A 39 -30.63 -4.75 26.74
CA LEU A 39 -30.56 -4.50 25.29
C LEU A 39 -29.82 -3.19 24.94
N ALA A 40 -29.43 -2.42 25.95
CA ALA A 40 -28.54 -1.29 25.76
C ALA A 40 -27.12 -1.82 25.57
N LEU A 41 -26.56 -1.56 24.39
CA LEU A 41 -25.11 -1.65 24.19
C LEU A 41 -24.43 -0.89 25.34
N PRO A 42 -23.38 -1.44 25.97
CA PRO A 42 -22.60 -0.68 26.93
C PRO A 42 -22.17 0.62 26.26
N SER A 43 -22.28 1.75 26.99
CA SER A 43 -21.87 3.06 26.49
C SER A 43 -20.52 2.93 25.79
N SER A 44 -20.49 3.32 24.50
CA SER A 44 -19.28 3.21 23.68
C SER A 44 -18.08 3.71 24.46
N SER A 45 -17.08 2.85 24.67
CA SER A 45 -15.86 3.11 25.44
C SER A 45 -14.99 4.25 24.85
N THR A 46 -15.50 4.97 23.86
CA THR A 46 -14.86 6.10 23.19
C THR A 46 -15.57 7.44 23.43
N GLY A 47 -16.64 7.48 24.24
CA GLY A 47 -17.34 8.72 24.59
C GLY A 47 -16.79 9.35 25.88
N PRO A 48 -16.41 10.65 25.89
CA PRO A 48 -15.96 11.30 27.12
C PRO A 48 -17.08 11.31 28.17
N PRO A 49 -16.77 11.21 29.48
CA PRO A 49 -17.79 11.36 30.51
C PRO A 49 -18.39 12.77 30.41
N ARG A 50 -19.72 12.84 30.35
CA ARG A 50 -20.46 14.11 30.47
C ARG A 50 -20.37 14.60 31.91
N SER A 51 -19.24 15.19 32.29
CA SER A 51 -19.13 16.00 33.50
C SER A 51 -19.30 17.46 33.10
N SER A 52 -20.43 18.02 33.50
CA SER A 52 -20.78 19.43 33.43
C SER A 52 -19.80 20.28 34.25
N SER A 53 -18.79 20.86 33.59
CA SER A 53 -18.24 22.19 33.85
C SER A 53 -16.84 22.31 33.23
N THR A 54 -16.67 23.28 32.33
CA THR A 54 -15.40 23.96 32.03
C THR A 54 -14.31 23.14 31.31
N GLN A 55 -14.18 23.44 30.01
CA GLN A 55 -12.98 23.33 29.15
C GLN A 55 -12.23 21.97 29.03
N GLU A 56 -12.14 21.51 27.77
CA GLU A 56 -11.04 20.69 27.24
C GLU A 56 -10.88 19.24 27.74
N SER A 57 -11.92 18.42 27.68
CA SER A 57 -11.76 16.96 27.79
C SER A 57 -11.79 16.29 26.42
N SER A 58 -10.71 16.46 25.65
CA SER A 58 -10.45 15.66 24.45
C SER A 58 -10.42 14.18 24.85
N GLY A 59 -11.40 13.41 24.39
CA GLY A 59 -11.65 12.03 24.84
C GLY A 59 -10.39 11.17 24.81
N TYR A 60 -10.11 10.47 25.91
CA TYR A 60 -8.94 9.61 26.01
C TYR A 60 -9.16 8.27 25.30
N ILE A 61 -8.16 7.83 24.55
CA ILE A 61 -8.15 6.53 23.88
C ILE A 61 -7.31 5.58 24.72
N THR A 62 -7.88 4.45 25.12
CA THR A 62 -7.18 3.37 25.81
C THR A 62 -6.79 2.29 24.79
N SER A 63 -5.52 1.90 24.78
CA SER A 63 -5.10 0.74 24.01
C SER A 63 -5.75 -0.53 24.58
N PRO A 64 -6.17 -1.51 23.76
CA PRO A 64 -6.75 -2.78 24.23
C PRO A 64 -5.81 -3.58 25.16
N SER A 65 -4.51 -3.27 25.16
CA SER A 65 -3.53 -3.83 26.11
C SER A 65 -3.51 -3.12 27.47
N GLY A 66 -4.32 -2.09 27.70
CA GLY A 66 -4.46 -1.39 28.98
C GLY A 66 -3.28 -0.51 29.41
N GLN A 67 -2.15 -0.55 28.69
CA GLN A 67 -0.90 0.05 29.15
C GLN A 67 -0.79 1.57 28.86
N THR A 68 -1.56 2.11 27.93
CA THR A 68 -1.47 3.52 27.55
C THR A 68 -2.85 4.15 27.33
N THR A 69 -3.08 5.27 28.02
CA THR A 69 -4.21 6.17 27.81
C THR A 69 -3.65 7.43 27.14
N THR A 70 -4.03 7.67 25.89
CA THR A 70 -3.47 8.77 25.07
C THR A 70 -4.60 9.61 24.46
N THR A 71 -4.38 10.92 24.32
CA THR A 71 -5.34 11.81 23.66
C THR A 71 -5.25 11.64 22.14
N PRO A 72 -6.35 11.80 21.39
CA PRO A 72 -6.34 11.70 19.92
C PRO A 72 -5.37 12.69 19.27
N GLU A 73 -5.22 13.88 19.86
CA GLU A 73 -4.25 14.88 19.42
C GLU A 73 -2.80 14.41 19.57
N ALA A 74 -2.45 13.75 20.68
CA ALA A 74 -1.11 13.22 20.86
C ALA A 74 -0.80 12.10 19.84
N ILE A 75 -1.81 11.32 19.43
CA ILE A 75 -1.66 10.32 18.36
C ILE A 75 -1.43 11.01 17.01
N SER A 76 -2.23 12.03 16.67
CA SER A 76 -2.05 12.73 15.40
C SER A 76 -0.68 13.41 15.33
N GLN A 77 -0.24 14.05 16.41
CA GLN A 77 1.10 14.64 16.51
C GLN A 77 2.21 13.58 16.33
N THR A 78 2.05 12.41 16.94
CA THR A 78 2.98 11.28 16.77
C THR A 78 3.03 10.82 15.32
N CYS A 79 1.88 10.67 14.66
CA CYS A 79 1.82 10.30 13.25
C CYS A 79 2.48 11.36 12.35
N HIS A 80 2.23 12.64 12.59
CA HIS A 80 2.84 13.74 11.84
C HIS A 80 4.36 13.78 12.04
N SER A 81 4.84 13.61 13.28
CA SER A 81 6.27 13.54 13.60
C SER A 81 6.95 12.37 12.88
N LEU A 82 6.32 11.19 12.88
CA LEU A 82 6.84 10.02 12.17
C LEU A 82 6.90 10.25 10.66
N LEU A 83 5.85 10.83 10.06
CA LEU A 83 5.82 11.16 8.64
C LEU A 83 6.95 12.14 8.26
N GLN A 84 7.14 13.19 9.07
CA GLN A 84 8.22 14.16 8.85
C GLN A 84 9.59 13.49 8.93
N HIS A 85 9.79 12.59 9.89
CA HIS A 85 11.05 11.85 10.03
C HIS A 85 11.34 10.98 8.80
N LEU A 86 10.34 10.21 8.34
CA LEU A 86 10.48 9.38 7.14
C LEU A 86 10.78 10.22 5.89
N GLN A 87 10.13 11.38 5.75
CA GLN A 87 10.41 12.32 4.67
C GLN A 87 11.84 12.87 4.74
N SER A 88 12.33 13.21 5.92
CA SER A 88 13.72 13.66 6.10
C SER A 88 14.73 12.58 5.73
N GLN A 89 14.51 11.33 6.16
CA GLN A 89 15.40 10.21 5.81
C GLN A 89 15.42 9.96 4.30
N LYS A 90 14.25 10.01 3.65
CA LYS A 90 14.17 9.87 2.19
C LYS A 90 14.94 10.98 1.47
N ALA A 91 14.74 12.24 1.88
CA ALA A 91 15.43 13.37 1.27
C ALA A 91 16.95 13.33 1.49
N GLU A 92 17.41 12.83 2.64
CA GLU A 92 18.83 12.62 2.92
C GLU A 92 19.42 11.52 2.03
N ALA A 93 18.73 10.38 1.91
CA ALA A 93 19.16 9.30 1.02
C ALA A 93 19.26 9.75 -0.45
N GLU A 94 18.27 10.51 -0.94
CA GLU A 94 18.28 11.06 -2.30
C GLU A 94 19.48 12.00 -2.52
N LYS A 95 19.80 12.86 -1.54
CA LYS A 95 20.99 13.72 -1.61
C LYS A 95 22.29 12.94 -1.65
N ILE A 96 22.40 11.88 -0.83
CA ILE A 96 23.59 11.03 -0.81
C ILE A 96 23.79 10.35 -2.16
N MET A 97 22.71 9.86 -2.78
CA MET A 97 22.79 9.26 -4.12
C MET A 97 23.27 10.26 -5.17
N VAL A 98 22.69 11.46 -5.21
CA VAL A 98 23.08 12.51 -6.17
C VAL A 98 24.54 12.94 -5.96
N GLU A 99 24.98 13.11 -4.72
CA GLU A 99 26.38 13.47 -4.42
C GLU A 99 27.33 12.34 -4.81
N TRP A 100 26.93 11.08 -4.59
CA TRP A 100 27.74 9.93 -4.99
C TRP A 100 27.89 9.84 -6.51
N ASP A 101 26.80 9.97 -7.26
CA ASP A 101 26.83 10.02 -8.73
C ASP A 101 27.71 11.16 -9.22
N ARG A 102 27.55 12.36 -8.64
CA ARG A 102 28.40 13.51 -8.94
C ARG A 102 29.88 13.18 -8.71
N SER A 103 30.22 12.60 -7.57
CA SER A 103 31.61 12.21 -7.25
C SER A 103 32.20 11.19 -8.23
N ILE A 104 31.38 10.27 -8.75
CA ILE A 104 31.80 9.30 -9.77
C ILE A 104 32.08 10.05 -11.07
N THR A 105 31.14 10.87 -11.54
CA THR A 105 31.30 11.63 -12.79
C THR A 105 32.50 12.58 -12.74
N GLU A 106 32.77 13.19 -11.58
CA GLU A 106 33.93 14.07 -11.40
C GLU A 106 35.25 13.30 -11.46
N ARG A 107 35.33 12.13 -10.81
CA ARG A 107 36.51 11.26 -10.87
C ARG A 107 36.74 10.74 -12.30
N GLU A 108 35.71 10.27 -12.97
CA GLU A 108 35.82 9.84 -14.37
C GLU A 108 36.23 10.98 -15.30
N LEU A 109 35.69 12.18 -15.09
CA LEU A 109 36.07 13.37 -15.87
C LEU A 109 37.53 13.74 -15.63
N ALA A 110 38.00 13.68 -14.38
CA ALA A 110 39.40 13.92 -14.04
C ALA A 110 40.33 12.88 -14.67
N GLU A 111 39.96 11.60 -14.65
CA GLU A 111 40.70 10.53 -15.32
C GLU A 111 40.73 10.73 -16.84
N LYS A 112 39.60 11.07 -17.46
CA LYS A 112 39.52 11.39 -18.91
C LYS A 112 40.40 12.60 -19.27
N ARG A 113 40.38 13.66 -18.45
CA ARG A 113 41.27 14.82 -18.58
C ARG A 113 42.74 14.47 -18.42
N ARG A 114 43.07 13.53 -17.53
CA ARG A 114 44.44 13.03 -17.35
C ARG A 114 44.93 12.23 -18.55
N ILE A 115 44.08 11.37 -19.12
CA ILE A 115 44.43 10.49 -20.24
C ILE A 115 44.57 11.28 -21.55
N ALA A 116 43.69 12.27 -21.78
CA ALA A 116 43.66 13.03 -23.03
C ALA A 116 43.61 14.54 -22.76
N PRO A 117 44.74 15.15 -22.31
CA PRO A 117 44.81 16.58 -22.09
C PRO A 117 44.56 17.33 -23.41
N GLY A 118 43.62 18.28 -23.39
CA GLY A 118 43.30 19.11 -24.55
C GLY A 118 42.40 18.49 -25.63
N TYR A 119 42.02 17.21 -25.54
CA TYR A 119 41.10 16.56 -26.49
C TYR A 119 39.62 16.66 -26.05
N LEU A 120 39.36 16.58 -24.75
CA LEU A 120 37.98 16.55 -24.21
C LEU A 120 37.27 17.91 -24.19
N ASP A 121 38.02 18.99 -23.92
CA ASP A 121 37.47 20.33 -23.63
C ASP A 121 37.54 21.30 -24.83
N THR A 122 38.25 20.96 -25.91
CA THR A 122 38.52 21.90 -27.02
C THR A 122 37.55 21.78 -28.20
N GLY A 123 36.74 20.73 -28.26
CA GLY A 123 35.82 20.47 -29.39
C GLY A 123 36.53 20.21 -30.73
N ILE A 124 37.86 20.05 -30.71
CA ILE A 124 38.66 19.82 -31.92
C ILE A 124 38.66 18.33 -32.20
N ILE A 125 37.87 17.93 -33.19
CA ILE A 125 37.89 16.56 -33.73
C ILE A 125 39.18 16.41 -34.55
N LEU A 126 40.07 15.48 -34.17
CA LEU A 126 41.22 15.13 -35.02
C LEU A 126 40.70 14.58 -36.35
N LEU A 127 41.29 15.05 -37.45
CA LEU A 127 40.95 14.56 -38.78
C LEU A 127 41.25 13.06 -38.88
N GLU A 128 40.26 12.28 -39.29
CA GLU A 128 40.47 10.88 -39.64
C GLU A 128 41.25 10.79 -40.96
N PRO A 129 42.28 9.93 -41.03
CA PRO A 129 43.00 9.75 -42.29
C PRO A 129 42.10 9.07 -43.32
N THR A 130 41.76 9.80 -44.39
CA THR A 130 41.12 9.21 -45.57
C THR A 130 42.08 8.20 -46.18
N ARG A 131 41.66 6.93 -46.30
CA ARG A 131 42.41 5.97 -47.13
C ARG A 131 42.40 6.52 -48.55
N LYS A 132 43.57 6.81 -49.09
CA LYS A 132 43.74 7.19 -50.50
C LYS A 132 43.14 6.06 -51.33
N GLN A 133 41.99 6.33 -51.93
CA GLN A 133 41.33 5.41 -52.86
C GLN A 133 42.32 5.25 -54.02
N GLU A 134 42.99 4.11 -54.10
CA GLU A 134 43.66 3.72 -55.33
C GLU A 134 42.57 3.67 -56.41
N GLU A 135 42.75 4.47 -57.46
CA GLU A 135 41.91 4.37 -58.66
C GLU A 135 42.10 2.97 -59.24
N SER A 136 41.24 2.06 -58.82
CA SER A 136 40.86 0.89 -59.59
C SER A 136 39.36 0.98 -59.68
N GLY A 137 38.90 1.32 -60.89
CA GLY A 137 37.50 1.49 -61.18
C GLY A 137 36.69 0.25 -60.81
N ASP A 138 35.43 0.56 -60.54
CA ASP A 138 34.25 -0.30 -60.64
C ASP A 138 33.54 -0.67 -59.32
N ASP A 139 32.32 -0.16 -59.30
CA ASP A 139 31.12 -0.45 -58.51
C ASP A 139 31.04 -0.33 -56.98
N ALA A 140 30.01 0.42 -56.60
CA ALA A 140 29.69 0.86 -55.26
C ALA A 140 28.80 -0.14 -54.50
N ARG A 141 29.20 -0.51 -53.28
CA ARG A 141 28.29 -0.86 -52.18
C ARG A 141 28.86 -0.34 -50.85
N PRO A 142 28.25 0.64 -50.18
CA PRO A 142 28.71 1.07 -48.87
C PRO A 142 28.32 0.03 -47.82
N VAL A 143 29.33 -0.55 -47.16
CA VAL A 143 29.17 -1.37 -45.96
C VAL A 143 28.78 -0.44 -44.82
N SER A 144 27.61 -0.70 -44.25
CA SER A 144 27.00 0.06 -43.17
C SER A 144 27.95 0.30 -42.00
N LEU A 145 27.95 1.57 -41.59
CA LEU A 145 28.24 2.11 -40.27
C LEU A 145 28.41 1.04 -39.18
N ARG A 146 29.63 0.93 -38.67
CA ARG A 146 29.96 0.16 -37.46
C ARG A 146 29.16 0.76 -36.30
N GLU A 147 28.03 0.12 -36.00
CA GLU A 147 27.21 0.32 -34.81
C GLU A 147 28.12 0.38 -33.58
N ALA A 148 27.95 1.39 -32.74
CA ALA A 148 28.57 1.47 -31.42
C ALA A 148 28.06 0.30 -30.57
N ARG A 149 28.76 -0.83 -30.63
CA ARG A 149 28.42 -2.01 -29.85
C ARG A 149 28.61 -1.68 -28.37
N SER A 150 27.53 -1.76 -27.61
CA SER A 150 27.53 -1.48 -26.18
C SER A 150 28.51 -2.41 -25.46
N PRO A 151 29.45 -1.91 -24.65
CA PRO A 151 30.47 -2.72 -23.97
C PRO A 151 29.89 -3.77 -23.01
N GLY A 152 28.60 -3.66 -22.64
CA GLY A 152 27.92 -4.66 -21.82
C GLY A 152 27.61 -5.97 -22.57
N GLU A 153 27.50 -5.93 -23.90
CA GLU A 153 27.11 -7.09 -24.71
C GLU A 153 28.26 -8.10 -24.89
N GLU A 154 29.50 -7.67 -24.69
CA GLU A 154 30.67 -8.56 -24.70
C GLU A 154 30.81 -9.32 -23.39
N LEU A 155 30.50 -8.69 -22.25
CA LEU A 155 30.58 -9.32 -20.92
C LEU A 155 29.57 -10.47 -20.78
N ASP A 156 28.35 -10.29 -21.29
CA ASP A 156 27.31 -11.33 -21.24
C ASP A 156 27.71 -12.61 -21.99
N LYS A 157 28.53 -12.49 -23.05
CA LYS A 157 29.03 -13.63 -23.84
C LYS A 157 30.16 -14.40 -23.17
N VAL A 158 30.94 -13.75 -22.30
CA VAL A 158 32.05 -14.40 -21.58
C VAL A 158 31.57 -15.13 -20.33
N PHE A 159 30.49 -14.65 -19.72
CA PHE A 159 29.96 -15.19 -18.46
C PHE A 159 28.70 -16.06 -18.63
N GLY A 160 28.05 -16.04 -19.80
CA GLY A 160 26.91 -16.89 -20.12
C GLY A 160 27.33 -18.17 -20.86
N SER A 161 27.64 -19.24 -20.11
CA SER A 161 27.62 -20.63 -20.60
C SER A 161 26.77 -21.49 -19.68
#